data_AF-A0A955S7P3-F1
#
_entry.id   AF-A0A955S7P3-F1
#
_cell.length_a   1.000
_cell.length_b   1.000
_cell.length_c   1.000
_cell.angle_alpha   90.00
_cell.angle_beta   90.00
_cell.angle_gamma   90.00
#
_symmetry.space_group_name_H-M   'P 1'
#
loop_
_entity.id
_entity.type
_entity.pdbx_description
1 polymer ?
#
loop_
_entity_poly.entity_id
_entity_poly.type
_entity_poly.pdbx_seq_one_letter_code
_entity_poly.pdbx_strand_id
1 'polypeptide(L)'
;MKKIFFMLVVLFYCSNANALLINFVEINDSFNRLYSQNSKEFQIFGTPDIHHLNDGSIADGFSVSSADSSEAVFDRAEINNNKVKYFFGEPISNFGGPTRIMGGDWSAQWSTDNSKIFNSSFSLGATEPIVLEAELNSKVAYWKGTAEVLSNSPSNSSLEHLPINANVGDFVPFELEYRFSDSRSWDLNTFNRHFQYRINGHINFKSTPDGTNVVPEPSTIFLFASGILGASLKRRNNKKAKKSSPKMA
;
A
#
# COMPACT_ATOMS: atom_id res chain seq x y z
N MET A 1 -62.28 -25.10 28.41
CA MET A 1 -60.89 -25.50 28.11
C MET A 1 -60.42 -24.74 26.86
N LYS A 2 -59.56 -23.72 27.02
CA LYS A 2 -58.85 -23.06 25.91
C LYS A 2 -57.41 -22.86 26.36
N LYS A 3 -56.49 -23.71 25.89
CA LYS A 3 -55.05 -23.54 26.09
C LYS A 3 -54.56 -22.61 24.98
N ILE A 4 -54.17 -21.39 25.36
CA ILE A 4 -53.51 -20.43 24.48
C ILE A 4 -52.06 -20.92 24.32
N PHE A 5 -51.74 -21.39 23.13
CA PHE A 5 -50.38 -21.72 22.71
C PHE A 5 -49.63 -20.39 22.49
N PHE A 6 -48.83 -19.98 23.48
CA PHE A 6 -47.84 -18.92 23.28
C PHE A 6 -46.69 -19.51 22.45
N MET A 7 -46.74 -19.27 21.13
CA MET A 7 -45.65 -19.58 20.23
C MET A 7 -44.54 -18.55 20.48
N LEU A 8 -43.54 -18.97 21.25
CA LEU A 8 -42.31 -18.20 21.50
C LEU A 8 -41.55 -18.11 20.17
N VAL A 9 -41.70 -16.99 19.45
CA VAL A 9 -40.86 -16.67 18.30
C VAL A 9 -39.48 -16.31 18.86
N VAL A 10 -38.60 -17.30 18.96
CA VAL A 10 -37.17 -17.08 19.18
C VAL A 10 -36.62 -16.46 17.90
N LEU A 11 -36.61 -15.13 17.85
CA LEU A 11 -35.80 -14.37 16.92
C LEU A 11 -34.33 -14.70 17.24
N PHE A 12 -33.78 -15.68 16.54
CA PHE A 12 -32.34 -15.83 16.38
C PHE A 12 -31.85 -14.58 15.63
N TYR A 13 -31.56 -13.52 16.38
CA TYR A 13 -30.63 -12.49 15.95
C TYR A 13 -29.25 -13.17 15.84
N CYS A 14 -29.02 -13.86 14.73
CA CYS A 14 -27.66 -14.09 14.27
C CYS A 14 -27.13 -12.71 13.87
N SER A 15 -26.56 -11.99 14.83
CA SER A 15 -25.63 -10.92 14.53
C SER A 15 -24.48 -11.57 13.78
N ASN A 16 -24.57 -11.60 12.45
CA ASN A 16 -23.42 -11.82 11.58
C ASN A 16 -22.48 -10.66 11.84
N ALA A 17 -21.66 -10.77 12.89
CA ALA A 17 -20.48 -9.94 13.01
C ALA A 17 -19.65 -10.26 11.78
N ASN A 18 -19.73 -9.40 10.76
CA ASN A 18 -18.88 -9.52 9.60
C ASN A 18 -17.45 -9.56 10.13
N ALA A 19 -16.68 -10.57 9.71
CA ALA A 19 -15.28 -10.62 10.06
C ALA A 19 -14.63 -9.29 9.66
N LEU A 20 -13.83 -8.75 10.56
CA LEU A 20 -13.05 -7.56 10.26
C LEU A 20 -11.87 -7.97 9.39
N LEU A 21 -11.70 -7.26 8.28
CA LEU A 21 -10.70 -7.56 7.27
C LEU A 21 -9.88 -6.31 6.99
N ILE A 22 -8.59 -6.47 6.72
CA ILE A 22 -7.72 -5.39 6.26
C ILE A 22 -8.03 -5.14 4.78
N ASN A 23 -8.62 -3.99 4.47
CA ASN A 23 -8.89 -3.57 3.09
C ASN A 23 -7.65 -2.97 2.42
N PHE A 24 -6.83 -2.29 3.20
CA PHE A 24 -5.79 -1.43 2.68
C PHE A 24 -4.73 -1.20 3.75
N VAL A 25 -3.48 -1.10 3.30
CA VAL A 25 -2.32 -0.88 4.16
C VAL A 25 -1.54 0.31 3.65
N GLU A 26 -1.18 1.21 4.55
CA GLU A 26 -0.22 2.28 4.30
C GLU A 26 1.16 1.86 4.76
N ILE A 27 2.13 2.14 3.90
CA ILE A 27 3.55 2.01 4.17
C ILE A 27 4.03 3.42 4.44
N ASN A 28 4.50 3.67 5.65
CA ASN A 28 5.05 4.97 6.06
C ASN A 28 6.38 4.72 6.74
N ASP A 29 7.43 4.62 5.94
CA ASP A 29 8.74 4.36 6.47
C ASP A 29 9.34 5.64 7.08
N SER A 30 9.27 5.72 8.40
CA SER A 30 9.90 6.80 9.16
C SER A 30 11.43 6.72 9.14
N PHE A 31 12.01 5.60 8.72
CA PHE A 31 13.45 5.38 8.70
C PHE A 31 14.08 5.84 7.38
N ASN A 32 15.22 6.53 7.49
CA ASN A 32 16.08 6.77 6.33
C ASN A 32 16.84 5.48 6.03
N ARG A 33 16.47 4.81 4.94
CA ARG A 33 17.21 3.66 4.42
C ARG A 33 18.48 4.11 3.73
N LEU A 34 19.53 3.31 3.84
CA LEU A 34 20.81 3.53 3.16
C LEU A 34 20.94 2.54 2.01
N TYR A 35 21.03 3.03 0.78
CA TYR A 35 21.55 2.23 -0.31
C TYR A 35 23.08 2.27 -0.30
N SER A 36 23.70 1.09 -0.39
CA SER A 36 25.15 0.95 -0.51
C SER A 36 25.54 0.46 -1.89
N GLN A 37 26.38 1.22 -2.60
CA GLN A 37 26.92 0.79 -3.89
C GLN A 37 27.73 -0.52 -3.77
N ASN A 38 28.26 -0.83 -2.59
CA ASN A 38 29.06 -2.03 -2.36
C ASN A 38 28.22 -3.30 -2.31
N SER A 39 27.05 -3.26 -1.66
CA SER A 39 26.13 -4.42 -1.64
C SER A 39 25.22 -4.47 -2.87
N LYS A 40 24.91 -3.30 -3.45
CA LYS A 40 23.91 -3.13 -4.54
C LYS A 40 22.50 -3.60 -4.17
N GLU A 41 22.28 -3.91 -2.90
CA GLU A 41 20.98 -4.27 -2.35
C GLU A 41 20.17 -3.00 -2.14
N PHE A 42 19.00 -2.98 -2.76
CA PHE A 42 18.02 -1.92 -2.63
C PHE A 42 16.77 -2.50 -1.99
N GLN A 43 16.37 -1.95 -0.86
CA GLN A 43 15.15 -2.36 -0.22
C GLN A 43 13.95 -1.83 -1.00
N ILE A 44 13.19 -2.77 -1.55
CA ILE A 44 12.08 -2.47 -2.44
C ILE A 44 10.76 -2.31 -1.67
N PHE A 45 10.67 -2.76 -0.43
CA PHE A 45 9.42 -2.67 0.33
C PHE A 45 9.64 -2.10 1.72
N GLY A 46 8.77 -1.18 2.12
CA GLY A 46 8.79 -0.58 3.45
C GLY A 46 7.98 -1.38 4.47
N THR A 47 8.01 -0.94 5.72
CA THR A 47 7.21 -1.54 6.78
C THR A 47 5.77 -1.02 6.72
N PRO A 48 4.75 -1.90 6.73
CA PRO A 48 3.37 -1.45 6.84
C PRO A 48 3.12 -0.87 8.24
N ASP A 49 2.54 0.32 8.31
CA ASP A 49 2.38 1.07 9.56
C ASP A 49 0.89 1.19 9.94
N ILE A 50 0.03 1.48 8.97
CA ILE A 50 -1.39 1.78 9.19
C ILE A 50 -2.25 0.81 8.40
N HIS A 51 -3.22 0.17 9.06
CA HIS A 51 -4.11 -0.81 8.43
C HIS A 51 -5.56 -0.32 8.52
N HIS A 52 -6.21 -0.23 7.37
CA HIS A 52 -7.58 0.25 7.25
C HIS A 52 -8.52 -0.93 7.09
N LEU A 53 -9.54 -0.98 7.95
CA LEU A 53 -10.45 -2.12 8.04
C LEU A 53 -11.69 -1.94 7.16
N ASN A 54 -12.39 -3.04 6.91
CA ASN A 54 -13.60 -3.05 6.09
C ASN A 54 -14.81 -2.31 6.69
N ASP A 55 -14.79 -2.03 7.98
CA ASP A 55 -15.79 -1.19 8.67
C ASP A 55 -15.42 0.32 8.68
N GLY A 56 -14.26 0.68 8.12
CA GLY A 56 -13.75 2.05 8.08
C GLY A 56 -12.95 2.46 9.32
N SER A 57 -12.78 1.57 10.30
CA SER A 57 -11.86 1.81 11.41
C SER A 57 -10.40 1.64 10.98
N ILE A 58 -9.49 2.17 11.80
CA ILE A 58 -8.05 2.06 11.61
C ILE A 58 -7.50 1.22 12.75
N ALA A 59 -6.72 0.21 12.41
CA ALA A 59 -5.86 -0.49 13.36
C ALA A 59 -4.47 0.14 13.29
N ASP A 60 -4.12 0.90 14.34
CA ASP A 60 -2.83 1.54 14.54
C ASP A 60 -1.95 0.74 15.53
N GLY A 61 -0.66 1.06 15.60
CA GLY A 61 0.26 0.42 16.55
C GLY A 61 0.69 -1.00 16.14
N PHE A 62 0.78 -1.28 14.83
CA PHE A 62 1.37 -2.51 14.36
C PHE A 62 2.85 -2.57 14.76
N SER A 63 3.19 -3.51 15.65
CA SER A 63 4.57 -3.90 15.88
C SER A 63 4.90 -5.05 14.95
N VAL A 64 5.86 -4.80 14.07
CA VAL A 64 6.35 -5.78 13.14
C VAL A 64 7.36 -6.64 13.87
N SER A 65 6.97 -7.88 14.18
CA SER A 65 7.85 -8.85 14.84
C SER A 65 8.89 -9.41 13.86
N SER A 66 8.49 -9.56 12.59
CA SER A 66 9.32 -9.92 11.46
C SER A 66 8.62 -9.44 10.19
N ALA A 67 9.11 -8.37 9.56
CA ALA A 67 8.80 -8.12 8.16
C ALA A 67 10.02 -8.56 7.38
N ASP A 68 9.82 -9.49 6.46
CA ASP A 68 10.79 -9.80 5.45
C ASP A 68 10.88 -8.59 4.52
N SER A 69 11.76 -7.65 4.87
CA SER A 69 12.17 -6.61 3.93
C SER A 69 12.83 -7.31 2.76
N SER A 70 12.15 -7.33 1.63
CA SER A 70 12.72 -7.87 0.41
C SER A 70 13.69 -6.84 -0.14
N GLU A 71 14.89 -7.30 -0.48
CA GLU A 71 15.92 -6.51 -1.16
C GLU A 71 16.02 -7.00 -2.60
N ALA A 72 16.24 -6.08 -3.54
CA ALA A 72 16.50 -6.41 -4.93
C ALA A 72 17.83 -5.81 -5.36
N VAL A 73 18.53 -6.51 -6.26
CA VAL A 73 19.81 -6.05 -6.79
C VAL A 73 19.57 -5.16 -8.00
N PHE A 74 20.19 -3.97 -8.00
CA PHE A 74 20.18 -3.11 -9.17
C PHE A 74 20.86 -3.78 -10.37
N ASP A 75 20.15 -3.89 -11.50
CA ASP A 75 20.65 -4.44 -12.76
C ASP A 75 21.11 -3.33 -13.70
N ARG A 76 20.16 -2.50 -14.16
CA ARG A 76 20.42 -1.44 -15.14
C ARG A 76 19.47 -0.26 -15.02
N ALA A 77 19.84 0.83 -15.66
CA ALA A 77 18.99 2.00 -15.81
C ALA A 77 18.86 2.40 -17.29
N GLU A 78 17.68 2.85 -17.68
CA GLU A 78 17.39 3.33 -19.02
C GLU A 78 16.74 4.72 -18.94
N ILE A 79 16.99 5.56 -19.94
CA ILE A 79 16.38 6.88 -20.05
C ILE A 79 15.57 6.99 -21.33
N ASN A 80 14.32 7.42 -21.21
CA ASN A 80 13.44 7.66 -22.35
C ASN A 80 12.50 8.83 -22.05
N ASN A 81 12.44 9.83 -22.93
CA ASN A 81 11.50 10.96 -22.85
C ASN A 81 11.42 11.60 -21.44
N ASN A 82 12.58 12.00 -20.91
CA ASN A 82 12.71 12.62 -19.58
C ASN A 82 12.34 11.71 -18.38
N LYS A 83 12.08 10.42 -18.61
CA LYS A 83 11.93 9.42 -17.55
C LYS A 83 13.17 8.57 -17.45
N VAL A 84 13.60 8.29 -16.23
CA VAL A 84 14.59 7.26 -15.92
C VAL A 84 13.87 6.06 -15.32
N LYS A 85 14.16 4.87 -15.84
CA LYS A 85 13.67 3.58 -15.33
C LYS A 85 14.84 2.81 -14.76
N TYR A 86 14.71 2.31 -13.55
CA TYR A 86 15.68 1.42 -12.91
C TYR A 86 15.09 0.03 -12.83
N PHE A 87 15.79 -0.93 -13.41
CA PHE A 87 15.42 -2.34 -13.41
C PHE A 87 16.20 -3.04 -12.33
N PHE A 88 15.52 -3.86 -11.55
CA PHE A 88 16.13 -4.70 -10.53
C PHE A 88 15.95 -6.17 -10.90
N GLY A 89 16.91 -6.98 -10.46
CA GLY A 89 16.78 -8.43 -10.50
C GLY A 89 15.67 -8.93 -9.57
N GLU A 90 15.47 -10.25 -9.57
CA GLU A 90 14.53 -10.87 -8.65
C GLU A 90 14.90 -10.55 -7.18
N PRO A 91 13.90 -10.27 -6.33
CA PRO A 91 14.10 -10.14 -4.90
C PRO A 91 14.89 -11.29 -4.29
N ILE A 92 15.85 -10.95 -3.44
CA ILE A 92 16.59 -11.91 -2.64
C ILE A 92 15.68 -12.39 -1.52
N SER A 93 15.19 -13.63 -1.62
CA SER A 93 14.47 -14.27 -0.53
C SER A 93 15.45 -14.85 0.48
N ASN A 94 15.47 -14.30 1.69
CA ASN A 94 16.29 -14.82 2.80
C ASN A 94 15.78 -16.17 3.36
N PHE A 95 14.61 -16.64 2.92
CA PHE A 95 13.89 -17.76 3.55
C PHE A 95 13.64 -18.97 2.64
N GLY A 96 14.13 -18.96 1.39
CA GLY A 96 13.97 -20.08 0.45
C GLY A 96 12.49 -20.28 0.06
N GLY A 97 12.11 -19.83 -1.12
CA GLY A 97 10.73 -19.90 -1.58
C GLY A 97 10.47 -18.96 -2.75
N PRO A 98 9.21 -18.85 -3.24
CA PRO A 98 8.85 -17.91 -4.27
C PRO A 98 9.28 -16.49 -3.87
N THR A 99 9.62 -15.70 -4.88
CA THR A 99 10.15 -14.34 -4.77
C THR A 99 9.14 -13.42 -4.09
N ARG A 100 9.28 -13.26 -2.76
CA ARG A 100 8.46 -12.37 -1.96
C ARG A 100 8.92 -10.93 -2.17
N ILE A 101 7.96 -10.01 -2.23
CA ILE A 101 8.22 -8.57 -2.10
C ILE A 101 7.80 -8.05 -0.72
N MET A 102 6.92 -8.79 -0.05
CA MET A 102 6.45 -8.51 1.30
C MET A 102 6.04 -9.83 1.94
N GLY A 103 6.37 -10.00 3.21
CA GLY A 103 5.90 -11.13 4.00
C GLY A 103 6.24 -10.91 5.45
N GLY A 104 5.48 -11.52 6.35
CA GLY A 104 5.80 -11.43 7.77
C GLY A 104 4.63 -11.71 8.69
N ASP A 105 4.98 -11.96 9.94
CA ASP A 105 4.03 -11.96 11.05
C ASP A 105 3.95 -10.54 11.63
N TRP A 106 2.80 -9.91 11.43
CA TRP A 106 2.46 -8.61 11.98
C TRP A 106 1.55 -8.77 13.18
N SER A 107 1.81 -7.98 14.22
CA SER A 107 0.95 -7.92 15.40
C SER A 107 0.44 -6.51 15.58
N ALA A 108 -0.87 -6.37 15.71
CA ALA A 108 -1.53 -5.13 16.07
C ALA A 108 -2.21 -5.28 17.41
N GLN A 109 -2.11 -4.25 18.24
CA GLN A 109 -2.97 -4.13 19.38
C GLN A 109 -4.18 -3.31 18.96
N TRP A 110 -5.34 -3.94 18.87
CA TRP A 110 -6.56 -3.26 18.48
C TRP A 110 -7.66 -3.60 19.47
N SER A 111 -8.05 -2.63 20.30
CA SER A 111 -9.23 -2.74 21.14
C SER A 111 -9.66 -1.36 21.60
N THR A 112 -10.97 -1.16 21.78
CA THR A 112 -11.50 0.03 22.46
C THR A 112 -11.02 0.16 23.92
N ASP A 113 -10.47 -0.91 24.50
CA ASP A 113 -9.94 -0.97 25.88
C ASP A 113 -8.47 -1.44 25.97
N ASN A 114 -7.73 -1.47 24.85
CA ASN A 114 -6.34 -1.96 24.76
C ASN A 114 -6.09 -3.42 25.22
N SER A 115 -7.13 -4.25 25.42
CA SER A 115 -6.92 -5.62 25.94
C SER A 115 -6.73 -6.71 24.87
N LYS A 116 -7.01 -6.42 23.59
CA LYS A 116 -6.90 -7.40 22.50
C LYS A 116 -5.71 -7.13 21.59
N ILE A 117 -4.98 -8.20 21.31
CA ILE A 117 -3.88 -8.24 20.35
C ILE A 117 -4.31 -9.16 19.21
N PHE A 118 -4.27 -8.62 18.00
CA PHE A 118 -4.54 -9.30 16.75
C PHE A 118 -3.25 -9.54 16.00
N ASN A 119 -3.11 -10.72 15.41
CA ASN A 119 -2.03 -11.01 14.48
C ASN A 119 -2.54 -11.10 13.05
N SER A 120 -1.73 -10.65 12.10
CA SER A 120 -1.93 -10.84 10.67
C SER A 120 -0.67 -11.44 10.10
N SER A 121 -0.81 -12.46 9.26
CA SER A 121 0.30 -13.03 8.49
C SER A 121 -0.16 -13.19 7.07
N PHE A 122 0.44 -12.41 6.18
CA PHE A 122 0.23 -12.53 4.75
C PHE A 122 1.57 -12.32 4.03
N SER A 123 1.65 -12.83 2.81
CA SER A 123 2.82 -12.61 1.95
C SER A 123 2.40 -12.30 0.54
N LEU A 124 3.17 -11.43 -0.10
CA LEU A 124 2.97 -10.93 -1.45
C LEU A 124 4.18 -11.28 -2.32
N GLY A 125 3.92 -11.80 -3.51
CA GLY A 125 4.92 -12.11 -4.52
C GLY A 125 5.00 -11.06 -5.62
N ALA A 126 6.20 -10.82 -6.16
CA ALA A 126 6.34 -10.06 -7.39
C ALA A 126 5.75 -10.86 -8.56
N THR A 127 4.95 -10.20 -9.40
CA THR A 127 4.35 -10.80 -10.60
C THR A 127 4.96 -10.26 -11.89
N GLU A 128 5.64 -9.13 -11.79
CA GLU A 128 6.30 -8.42 -12.87
C GLU A 128 7.73 -8.04 -12.46
N PRO A 129 8.61 -7.73 -13.43
CA PRO A 129 9.91 -7.15 -13.13
C PRO A 129 9.78 -5.90 -12.26
N ILE A 130 10.70 -5.75 -11.31
CA ILE A 130 10.73 -4.59 -10.44
C ILE A 130 11.30 -3.42 -11.23
N VAL A 131 10.46 -2.43 -11.49
CA VAL A 131 10.82 -1.24 -12.23
C VAL A 131 10.45 -0.01 -11.42
N LEU A 132 11.47 0.75 -11.06
CA LEU A 132 11.32 2.06 -10.43
C LEU A 132 11.36 3.14 -11.52
N GLU A 133 10.32 3.97 -11.63
CA GLU A 133 10.26 5.06 -12.60
C GLU A 133 10.37 6.43 -11.92
N ALA A 134 11.19 7.33 -12.47
CA ALA A 134 11.26 8.72 -12.03
C ALA A 134 11.31 9.68 -13.22
N GLU A 135 10.81 10.89 -13.03
CA GLU A 135 11.21 11.99 -13.91
C GLU A 135 12.68 12.34 -13.64
N LEU A 136 13.44 12.62 -14.70
CA LEU A 136 14.83 13.01 -14.58
C LEU A 136 14.93 14.28 -13.71
N ASN A 137 15.85 14.26 -12.75
CA ASN A 137 16.05 15.32 -11.76
C ASN A 137 14.89 15.50 -10.75
N SER A 138 13.93 14.59 -10.69
CA SER A 138 12.93 14.54 -9.60
C SER A 138 13.56 14.07 -8.29
N LYS A 139 12.98 14.47 -7.16
CA LYS A 139 13.32 13.88 -5.84
C LYS A 139 12.64 12.54 -5.57
N VAL A 140 11.71 12.17 -6.45
CA VAL A 140 10.77 11.08 -6.24
C VAL A 140 10.80 10.12 -7.41
N ALA A 141 10.75 8.84 -7.06
CA ALA A 141 10.56 7.74 -7.98
C ALA A 141 9.41 6.85 -7.50
N TYR A 142 8.75 6.16 -8.41
CA TYR A 142 7.58 5.34 -8.13
C TYR A 142 7.77 3.92 -8.63
N TRP A 143 7.40 2.95 -7.80
CA TRP A 143 7.18 1.57 -8.23
C TRP A 143 5.71 1.27 -8.09
N LYS A 144 5.06 0.93 -9.20
CA LYS A 144 3.63 0.64 -9.29
C LYS A 144 3.47 -0.69 -10.00
N GLY A 145 2.49 -1.48 -9.59
CA GLY A 145 2.23 -2.77 -10.21
C GLY A 145 1.20 -3.56 -9.44
N THR A 146 1.25 -4.88 -9.61
CA THR A 146 0.45 -5.82 -8.85
C THR A 146 1.32 -6.86 -8.16
N ALA A 147 0.83 -7.35 -7.03
CA ALA A 147 1.47 -8.43 -6.28
C ALA A 147 0.48 -9.57 -6.09
N GLU A 148 0.94 -10.80 -6.22
CA GLU A 148 0.11 -11.98 -5.95
C GLU A 148 0.06 -12.22 -4.45
N VAL A 149 -1.12 -12.49 -3.91
CA VAL A 149 -1.28 -12.93 -2.52
C VAL A 149 -0.84 -14.39 -2.43
N LEU A 150 0.33 -14.63 -1.84
CA LEU A 150 0.92 -15.97 -1.70
C LEU A 150 0.42 -16.68 -0.43
N SER A 151 0.12 -15.92 0.61
CA SER A 151 -0.49 -16.42 1.85
C SER A 151 -1.38 -15.36 2.48
N ASN A 152 -2.45 -15.81 3.13
CA ASN A 152 -3.32 -15.02 3.99
C ASN A 152 -3.83 -15.98 5.06
N SER A 153 -3.08 -16.14 6.14
CA SER A 153 -3.35 -17.20 7.12
C SER A 153 -3.15 -16.70 8.54
N PRO A 154 -3.90 -17.24 9.51
CA PRO A 154 -3.65 -16.97 10.91
C PRO A 154 -2.22 -17.39 11.26
N SER A 155 -1.48 -16.51 11.92
CA SER A 155 -0.19 -16.89 12.50
C SER A 155 -0.42 -17.98 13.54
N ASN A 156 0.59 -18.81 13.79
CA ASN A 156 0.51 -20.04 14.61
C ASN A 156 0.26 -19.78 16.11
N SER A 157 -0.12 -18.56 16.49
CA SER A 157 -0.28 -18.10 17.87
C SER A 157 -1.73 -18.23 18.34
N SER A 158 -1.93 -18.37 19.65
CA SER A 158 -3.25 -18.42 20.31
C SER A 158 -4.00 -17.08 20.31
N LEU A 159 -3.61 -16.13 19.46
CA LEU A 159 -4.13 -14.76 19.40
C LEU A 159 -5.21 -14.65 18.31
N GLU A 160 -6.06 -13.61 18.39
CA GLU A 160 -7.08 -13.35 17.37
C GLU A 160 -6.40 -12.99 16.04
N HIS A 161 -6.99 -13.37 14.90
CA HIS A 161 -6.42 -13.13 13.58
C HIS A 161 -7.19 -12.06 12.81
N LEU A 162 -6.46 -11.14 12.16
CA LEU A 162 -7.02 -10.14 11.27
C LEU A 162 -6.53 -10.37 9.82
N PRO A 163 -7.30 -11.08 8.98
CA PRO A 163 -6.89 -11.39 7.62
C PRO A 163 -7.00 -10.17 6.69
N ILE A 164 -6.28 -10.20 5.57
CA ILE A 164 -6.49 -9.25 4.47
C ILE A 164 -7.76 -9.60 3.70
N ASN A 165 -8.41 -8.59 3.12
CA ASN A 165 -9.62 -8.73 2.31
C ASN A 165 -9.31 -9.18 0.87
N ALA A 166 -8.47 -10.21 0.72
CA ALA A 166 -8.10 -10.82 -0.54
C ALA A 166 -7.86 -12.32 -0.34
N ASN A 167 -8.11 -13.12 -1.37
CA ASN A 167 -7.83 -14.55 -1.35
C ASN A 167 -6.39 -14.82 -1.78
N VAL A 168 -5.87 -15.99 -1.39
CA VAL A 168 -4.61 -16.50 -1.95
C VAL A 168 -4.77 -16.72 -3.45
N GLY A 169 -3.82 -16.23 -4.24
CA GLY A 169 -3.86 -16.20 -5.71
C GLY A 169 -4.46 -14.92 -6.30
N ASP A 170 -5.04 -14.03 -5.48
CA ASP A 170 -5.51 -12.73 -5.97
C ASP A 170 -4.34 -11.78 -6.26
N PHE A 171 -4.49 -10.92 -7.26
CA PHE A 171 -3.50 -9.90 -7.65
C PHE A 171 -3.88 -8.54 -7.09
N VAL A 172 -3.16 -8.03 -6.11
CA VAL A 172 -3.49 -6.75 -5.45
C VAL A 172 -2.62 -5.61 -6.00
N PRO A 173 -3.21 -4.45 -6.34
CA PRO A 173 -2.44 -3.31 -6.81
C PRO A 173 -1.69 -2.64 -5.65
N PHE A 174 -0.49 -2.13 -5.96
CA PHE A 174 0.30 -1.32 -5.04
C PHE A 174 0.91 -0.11 -5.73
N GLU A 175 1.23 0.90 -4.92
CA GLU A 175 2.00 2.07 -5.34
C GLU A 175 2.95 2.46 -4.22
N LEU A 176 4.25 2.42 -4.51
CA LEU A 176 5.33 2.85 -3.63
C LEU A 176 6.05 4.06 -4.20
N GLU A 177 6.32 5.01 -3.33
CA GLU A 177 7.07 6.24 -3.54
C GLU A 177 8.42 6.14 -2.82
N TYR A 178 9.50 6.37 -3.58
CA TYR A 178 10.85 6.44 -3.06
C TYR A 178 11.34 7.87 -3.16
N ARG A 179 11.71 8.44 -2.02
CA ARG A 179 12.10 9.85 -1.91
C ARG A 179 13.48 9.96 -1.30
N PHE A 180 14.37 10.73 -1.93
CA PHE A 180 15.65 11.08 -1.31
C PHE A 180 15.43 11.85 -0.01
N SER A 181 16.20 11.50 1.00
CA SER A 181 16.20 12.20 2.29
C SER A 181 16.96 13.53 2.24
N ASP A 182 17.71 13.79 1.16
CA ASP A 182 18.54 14.98 0.98
C ASP A 182 18.11 15.84 -0.23
N SER A 183 19.01 16.67 -0.74
CA SER A 183 18.77 17.55 -1.89
C SER A 183 18.98 16.88 -3.25
N ARG A 184 19.32 15.59 -3.29
CA ARG A 184 19.59 14.88 -4.54
C ARG A 184 18.33 14.61 -5.35
N SER A 185 18.56 14.20 -6.58
CA SER A 185 17.54 13.84 -7.54
C SER A 185 17.87 12.54 -8.25
N TRP A 186 16.84 11.91 -8.81
CA TRP A 186 16.91 10.69 -9.59
C TRP A 186 17.50 11.00 -10.97
N ASP A 187 18.62 10.37 -11.25
CA ASP A 187 19.37 10.45 -12.50
C ASP A 187 19.90 9.05 -12.91
N LEU A 188 20.36 8.92 -14.16
CA LEU A 188 20.84 7.64 -14.71
C LEU A 188 21.95 6.97 -13.86
N ASN A 189 22.72 7.76 -13.10
CA ASN A 189 23.85 7.31 -12.29
C ASN A 189 23.51 7.18 -10.80
N THR A 190 22.23 7.24 -10.42
CA THR A 190 21.79 7.21 -9.02
C THR A 190 22.39 6.02 -8.25
N PHE A 191 22.39 4.83 -8.85
CA PHE A 191 22.85 3.59 -8.23
C PHE A 191 24.38 3.40 -8.25
N ASN A 192 25.13 4.36 -8.82
CA ASN A 192 26.60 4.40 -8.81
C ASN A 192 27.19 5.12 -7.58
N ARG A 193 26.37 5.37 -6.55
CA ARG A 193 26.77 6.08 -5.33
C ARG A 193 25.91 5.63 -4.14
N HIS A 194 26.41 5.88 -2.93
CA HIS A 194 25.62 5.74 -1.70
C HIS A 194 24.57 6.83 -1.62
N PHE A 195 23.36 6.52 -1.17
CA PHE A 195 22.30 7.52 -0.93
C PHE A 195 21.33 7.07 0.15
N GLN A 196 20.63 8.04 0.74
CA GLN A 196 19.56 7.79 1.70
C GLN A 196 18.19 8.09 1.09
N TYR A 197 17.22 7.24 1.39
CA TYR A 197 15.87 7.37 0.89
C TYR A 197 14.84 6.90 1.93
N ARG A 198 13.58 7.25 1.67
CA ARG A 198 12.42 6.74 2.40
C ARG A 198 11.44 6.10 1.43
N ILE A 199 10.66 5.15 1.94
CA ILE A 199 9.63 4.44 1.20
C ILE A 199 8.28 4.81 1.81
N ASN A 200 7.38 5.36 1.01
CA ASN A 200 5.99 5.53 1.41
C ASN A 200 5.10 4.88 0.36
N GLY A 201 3.88 4.51 0.71
CA GLY A 201 2.99 3.94 -0.29
C GLY A 201 1.83 3.21 0.30
N HIS A 202 1.23 2.37 -0.52
CA HIS A 202 0.08 1.60 -0.10
C HIS A 202 -0.16 0.36 -0.94
N ILE A 203 -0.96 -0.53 -0.36
CA ILE A 203 -1.47 -1.75 -0.98
C ILE A 203 -2.96 -1.79 -0.77
N ASN A 204 -3.72 -2.05 -1.82
CA ASN A 204 -5.16 -2.18 -1.75
C ASN A 204 -5.57 -3.64 -1.91
N PHE A 205 -6.03 -4.25 -0.83
CA PHE A 205 -6.52 -5.62 -0.80
C PHE A 205 -7.97 -5.73 -1.23
N LYS A 206 -8.75 -4.65 -1.15
CA LYS A 206 -10.16 -4.67 -1.51
C LYS A 206 -10.31 -4.97 -3.00
N SER A 207 -10.81 -6.16 -3.29
CA SER A 207 -11.33 -6.51 -4.61
C SER A 207 -12.40 -5.50 -5.01
N THR A 208 -12.34 -4.99 -6.24
CA THR A 208 -13.46 -4.21 -6.78
C THR A 208 -14.74 -5.06 -6.79
N PRO A 209 -15.94 -4.45 -6.77
CA PRO A 209 -17.21 -5.18 -6.64
C PRO A 209 -17.49 -6.25 -7.71
N ASP A 210 -16.74 -6.25 -8.81
CA ASP A 210 -16.78 -7.20 -9.92
C ASP A 210 -15.73 -8.32 -9.83
N GLY A 211 -14.90 -8.35 -8.78
CA GLY A 211 -13.84 -9.36 -8.61
C GLY A 211 -12.70 -9.23 -9.62
N THR A 212 -12.72 -8.22 -10.48
CA THR A 212 -11.60 -7.92 -11.38
C THR A 212 -10.73 -6.88 -10.74
N ASN A 213 -9.58 -7.25 -10.16
CA ASN A 213 -8.54 -6.27 -9.87
C ASN A 213 -8.10 -5.66 -11.20
N VAL A 214 -8.77 -4.57 -11.60
CA VAL A 214 -8.46 -3.85 -12.83
C VAL A 214 -7.12 -3.20 -12.59
N VAL A 215 -6.07 -3.80 -13.16
CA VAL A 215 -4.80 -3.11 -13.38
C VAL A 215 -5.16 -1.80 -14.07
N PRO A 216 -4.95 -0.62 -13.46
CA PRO A 216 -5.19 0.62 -14.16
C PRO A 216 -4.26 0.61 -15.37
N GLU A 217 -4.80 0.58 -16.58
CA GLU A 217 -3.97 0.85 -17.73
C GLU A 217 -3.27 2.20 -17.49
N PRO A 218 -2.00 2.37 -17.88
CA PRO A 218 -1.26 3.63 -17.68
C PRO A 218 -2.02 4.87 -18.19
N SER A 219 -2.92 4.67 -19.16
CA SER A 219 -3.82 5.65 -19.77
C SER A 219 -4.96 6.12 -18.83
N THR A 220 -5.41 5.28 -17.89
CA THR A 220 -6.56 5.58 -17.01
C THR A 220 -6.16 6.48 -15.84
N ILE A 221 -4.90 6.41 -15.38
CA ILE A 221 -4.34 7.28 -14.34
C ILE A 221 -4.29 8.75 -14.81
N PHE A 222 -4.06 8.98 -16.11
CA PHE A 222 -4.04 10.33 -16.69
C PHE A 222 -5.40 11.05 -16.62
N LEU A 223 -6.52 10.31 -16.64
CA LEU A 223 -7.87 10.89 -16.54
C LEU A 223 -8.21 11.32 -15.11
N PHE A 224 -7.72 10.61 -14.08
CA PHE A 224 -7.90 11.01 -12.69
C PHE A 224 -6.99 12.19 -12.29
N ALA A 225 -5.75 12.22 -12.77
CA ALA A 225 -4.84 13.35 -12.53
C ALA A 225 -5.32 14.65 -13.22
N SER A 226 -5.90 14.57 -14.42
CA SER A 226 -6.44 15.73 -15.13
C SER A 226 -7.78 16.23 -14.57
N GLY A 227 -8.63 15.34 -14.03
CA GLY A 227 -9.89 15.72 -13.36
C GLY A 227 -9.69 16.56 -12.10
N ILE A 228 -8.65 16.26 -11.30
CA ILE A 228 -8.34 17.01 -10.06
C ILE A 228 -7.75 18.39 -10.39
N LEU A 229 -6.92 18.51 -11.43
CA LEU A 229 -6.41 19.82 -11.90
C LEU A 229 -7.51 20.70 -12.50
N GLY A 230 -8.47 20.13 -13.23
CA GLY A 230 -9.61 20.86 -13.81
C GLY A 230 -10.56 21.44 -12.75
N ALA A 231 -10.84 20.69 -11.68
CA ALA A 231 -11.70 21.14 -10.58
C ALA A 231 -11.04 22.26 -9.73
N SER A 232 -9.72 22.20 -9.56
CA SER A 232 -8.91 23.23 -8.89
C SER A 232 -8.92 24.58 -9.63
N LEU A 233 -8.76 24.55 -10.96
CA LEU A 233 -8.75 25.75 -11.79
C LEU A 233 -10.13 26.44 -11.86
N LYS A 234 -11.23 25.67 -11.90
CA LYS A 234 -12.58 26.23 -11.93
C LYS A 234 -12.98 26.93 -10.62
N ARG A 235 -12.46 26.47 -9.46
CA ARG A 235 -12.68 27.12 -8.15
C ARG A 235 -11.91 28.44 -7.98
N ARG A 236 -10.77 28.63 -8.66
CA ARG A 236 -10.01 29.90 -8.61
C ARG A 236 -10.67 31.03 -9.41
N ASN A 237 -11.31 30.71 -10.53
CA ASN A 237 -11.96 31.74 -11.36
C ASN A 237 -13.27 32.29 -10.76
N ASN A 238 -14.02 31.48 -10.00
CA ASN A 238 -15.26 31.95 -9.35
C ASN A 238 -15.03 32.83 -8.10
N LYS A 239 -13.81 32.90 -7.54
CA LYS A 239 -13.52 33.79 -6.39
C LYS A 239 -13.07 35.20 -6.80
N LYS A 240 -12.60 35.40 -8.04
CA LYS A 240 -12.20 36.74 -8.52
C LYS A 240 -13.37 37.58 -9.05
N ALA A 241 -14.50 36.97 -9.40
CA ALA A 241 -15.65 37.68 -9.97
C ALA A 241 -16.58 38.37 -8.94
N LYS A 242 -16.29 38.32 -7.63
CA LYS A 242 -17.19 38.84 -6.58
C LYS A 242 -16.68 40.06 -5.79
N LYS A 243 -15.68 40.80 -6.31
CA LYS A 243 -15.18 42.05 -5.70
C LYS A 243 -14.98 43.14 -6.76
N SER A 244 -16.07 43.70 -7.25
CA SER A 244 -16.10 45.07 -7.79
C SER A 244 -17.55 45.51 -8.00
N SER A 245 -18.19 45.96 -6.93
CA SER A 245 -19.36 46.84 -7.05
C SER A 245 -18.86 48.27 -6.85
N PRO A 246 -18.97 49.17 -7.84
CA PRO A 246 -18.62 50.57 -7.66
C PRO A 246 -19.72 51.26 -6.84
N LYS A 247 -19.32 51.97 -5.78
CA LYS A 247 -20.18 53.02 -5.21
C LYS A 247 -20.06 54.24 -6.12
N MET A 248 -21.16 54.62 -6.75
CA MET A 248 -21.35 55.93 -7.38
C MET A 248 -22.01 56.88 -6.39
N ALA A 249 -21.54 58.13 -6.43
CA ALA A 249 -22.04 59.37 -5.82
C ALA A 249 -22.08 59.42 -4.28
#